data_AF-A0A1R4IXG0-F1
#
_entry.id   AF-A0A1R4IXG0-F1
#
_cell.length_a   1.000
_cell.length_b   1.000
_cell.length_c   1.000
_cell.angle_alpha   90.00
_cell.angle_beta   90.00
_cell.angle_gamma   90.00
#
_symmetry.space_group_name_H-M   'P 1'
#
loop_
_entity.id
_entity.type
_entity.pdbx_description
1 polymer ?
#
loop_
_entity_poly.entity_id
_entity_poly.type
_entity_poly.pdbx_seq_one_letter_code
_entity_poly.pdbx_strand_id
1 'polypeptide(L)' 'MPHNGAVITLLMVCGMTHRESYKDVGMVTIVAPVIVTAVVIGAVTFLGIA' A
#
# COMPACT_ATOMS: atom_id res chain seq x y z
N MET A 1 -17.23 9.10 2.12
CA MET A 1 -16.27 10.17 1.74
C MET A 1 -15.29 9.61 0.72
N PRO A 2 -15.01 10.33 -0.38
CA PRO A 2 -14.07 9.89 -1.42
C PRO A 2 -12.62 10.00 -0.91
N HIS A 3 -12.26 9.19 0.08
CA HIS A 3 -10.89 9.12 0.61
C HIS A 3 -9.89 8.62 -0.44
N ASN A 4 -10.35 7.84 -1.42
CA ASN A 4 -9.55 7.38 -2.56
C ASN A 4 -9.93 8.08 -3.88
N GLY A 5 -10.51 9.28 -3.84
CA GLY A 5 -10.93 10.02 -5.05
C GLY A 5 -9.79 10.20 -6.07
N ALA A 6 -8.57 10.47 -5.58
CA ALA A 6 -7.38 10.59 -6.42
C ALA A 6 -7.03 9.30 -7.19
N VAL A 7 -7.22 8.12 -6.58
CA VAL A 7 -6.96 6.84 -7.22
C VAL A 7 -7.97 6.60 -8.34
N ILE A 8 -9.25 6.84 -8.09
CA ILE A 8 -10.31 6.63 -9.09
C ILE A 8 -10.11 7.56 -10.30
N THR A 9 -9.69 8.81 -10.07
CA THR A 9 -9.36 9.74 -11.17
C THR A 9 -8.14 9.27 -11.96
N LEU A 10 -7.12 8.73 -11.30
CA LEU A 10 -5.96 8.14 -11.99
C LEU A 10 -6.38 6.94 -12.85
N LEU A 11 -7.27 6.08 -12.36
CA LEU A 11 -7.80 4.96 -13.15
C LEU A 11 -8.57 5.44 -14.38
N MET A 12 -9.39 6.47 -14.25
CA MET A 12 -10.13 7.05 -15.38
C MET A 12 -9.19 7.70 -16.41
N VAL A 13 -8.19 8.46 -15.97
CA VAL A 13 -7.22 9.13 -16.86
C VAL A 13 -6.29 8.13 -17.54
N CYS A 14 -5.84 7.10 -16.82
CA CYS A 14 -4.99 6.04 -17.35
C CYS A 14 -5.78 4.97 -18.13
N GLY A 15 -7.12 5.02 -18.13
CA GLY A 15 -7.98 4.05 -18.83
C GLY A 15 -7.94 2.62 -18.24
N MET A 16 -7.44 2.47 -17.01
CA MET A 16 -7.26 1.17 -16.36
C MET A 16 -8.56 0.70 -15.71
N THR A 17 -8.85 -0.59 -15.78
CA THR A 17 -10.02 -1.13 -15.06
C THR A 17 -9.72 -1.27 -13.57
N HIS A 18 -10.74 -1.08 -12.71
CA HIS A 18 -10.59 -1.23 -11.25
C HIS A 18 -10.04 -2.60 -10.86
N ARG A 19 -10.35 -3.64 -11.65
CA ARG A 19 -9.88 -5.01 -11.42
C ARG A 19 -8.38 -5.17 -11.71
N GLU A 20 -7.86 -4.48 -12.73
CA GLU A 20 -6.43 -4.51 -13.07
C GLU A 20 -5.60 -3.79 -12.02
N SER A 21 -5.99 -2.56 -11.66
CA SER A 21 -5.27 -1.81 -10.63
C SER A 21 -5.49 -2.30 -9.21
N TYR A 22 -6.44 -3.21 -8.96
CA TYR A 22 -6.68 -3.71 -7.60
C TYR A 22 -5.45 -4.39 -6.99
N LYS A 23 -4.64 -5.05 -7.82
CA LYS A 23 -3.37 -5.65 -7.37
C LYS A 23 -2.37 -4.59 -6.95
N ASP A 24 -2.21 -3.54 -7.75
CA ASP A 24 -1.24 -2.47 -7.46
C ASP A 24 -1.67 -1.65 -6.24
N VAL A 25 -2.96 -1.33 -6.16
CA VAL A 25 -3.54 -0.64 -5.00
C VAL A 25 -3.40 -1.49 -3.75
N GLY A 26 -3.69 -2.79 -3.82
CA GLY A 26 -3.49 -3.72 -2.70
C GLY A 26 -2.03 -3.87 -2.29
N MET A 27 -1.10 -3.88 -3.25
CA MET A 27 0.35 -3.94 -2.99
C MET A 27 0.81 -2.73 -2.18
N VAL A 28 0.42 -1.51 -2.58
CA VAL A 28 0.83 -0.27 -1.89
C VAL A 28 0.11 -0.09 -0.55
N THR A 29 -1.17 -0.48 -0.44
CA THR A 29 -1.97 -0.21 0.76
C THR A 29 -1.85 -1.28 1.83
N ILE A 30 -1.47 -2.52 1.48
CA ILE A 30 -1.39 -3.63 2.43
C ILE A 30 0.04 -4.18 2.49
N VAL A 31 0.59 -4.61 1.36
CA VAL A 31 1.84 -5.37 1.34
C VAL A 31 3.01 -4.49 1.78
N ALA A 32 3.16 -3.30 1.20
CA ALA A 32 4.21 -2.37 1.58
C ALA A 32 4.19 -2.01 3.09
N PRO A 33 3.07 -1.54 3.68
CA PRO A 33 3.05 -1.21 5.12
C PRO A 33 3.25 -2.43 6.01
N VAL A 34 2.74 -3.62 5.65
CA VAL A 34 2.99 -4.85 6.41
C VAL A 34 4.47 -5.22 6.40
N ILE A 35 5.13 -5.17 5.24
CA ILE A 35 6.56 -5.47 5.11
C ILE A 35 7.38 -4.46 5.92
N VAL A 36 7.13 -3.16 5.77
CA VAL A 36 7.84 -2.12 6.51
C VAL A 36 7.66 -2.31 8.02
N THR A 37 6.43 -2.58 8.47
CA THR A 37 6.14 -2.82 9.88
C THR A 37 6.91 -4.05 10.39
N ALA A 38 6.89 -5.16 9.67
CA ALA A 38 7.61 -6.38 10.06
C ALA A 38 9.12 -6.16 10.12
N VAL A 39 9.69 -5.47 9.13
CA VAL A 39 11.13 -5.15 9.07
C VAL A 39 11.52 -4.23 10.23
N VAL A 40 10.74 -3.17 10.49
CA VAL A 40 11.03 -2.23 11.57
C VAL A 40 10.94 -2.93 12.92
N ILE A 41 9.90 -3.72 13.17
CA ILE A 41 9.78 -4.50 14.42
C ILE A 41 10.99 -5.44 14.57
N GLY A 42 11.32 -6.21 13.52
CA GLY A 42 12.47 -7.12 13.56
C GLY A 42 13.79 -6.39 13.82
N ALA A 43 13.99 -5.23 13.20
CA ALA A 43 15.19 -4.41 13.40
C ALA A 43 15.27 -3.84 14.83
N VAL A 44 14.16 -3.30 15.35
CA VAL A 44 14.08 -2.76 16.72
C VAL A 44 14.33 -3.86 17.75
N THR A 45 13.74 -5.04 17.57
CA THR A 45 13.97 -6.21 18.44
C THR A 45 15.42 -6.69 18.36
N PHE A 46 16.01 -6.78 17.16
CA PHE A 46 17.40 -7.24 16.99
C PHE A 46 18.43 -6.26 17.58
N LEU A 47 18.16 -4.96 17.49
CA LEU A 47 19.01 -3.92 18.07
C LEU A 47 18.82 -3.75 19.59
N GLY A 48 17.89 -4.50 20.21
CA GLY A 48 17.62 -4.46 21.65
C GLY A 48 16.95 -3.17 22.12
N ILE A 49 16.23 -2.49 21.23
CA ILE A 49 15.54 -1.22 21.50
C ILE A 49 14.08 -1.47 21.96
N ALA A 50 13.60 -2.72 21.89
CA ALA A 50 12.29 -3.18 22.36
C ALA A 50 12.37 -3.89 23.72
#